data_AF-A0A554L033-F1
#
_entry.id   AF-A0A554L033-F1
#
_cell.length_a   1.000
_cell.length_b   1.000
_cell.length_c   1.000
_cell.angle_alpha   90.00
_cell.angle_beta   90.00
_cell.angle_gamma   90.00
#
_symmetry.space_group_name_H-M   'P 1'
#
loop_
_entity.id
_entity.type
_entity.pdbx_description
1 polymer ?
#
loop_
_entity_poly.entity_id
_entity_poly.type
_entity_poly.pdbx_seq_one_letter_code
_entity_poly.pdbx_strand_id
1 'polypeptide(L)' 'MADLKKYSMDDLKKEIAEKRAALRDFRFSEAGSRSRNVKEGRTVRKDIARLLTEIRARELVANKKSA' A
#
# COMPACT_ATOMS: atom_id res chain seq x y z
N MET A 1 -1.31 5.09 -12.43
CA MET A 1 -0.63 4.75 -11.16
C MET A 1 -0.02 6.03 -10.66
N ALA A 2 -0.59 6.62 -9.62
CA ALA A 2 -0.24 7.96 -9.14
C ALA A 2 1.24 8.01 -8.71
N ASP A 3 1.87 9.15 -8.98
CA ASP A 3 3.26 9.45 -8.65
C ASP A 3 3.50 9.33 -7.14
N LEU A 4 3.86 8.13 -6.67
CA LEU A 4 4.22 7.85 -5.27
C LEU A 4 5.34 8.78 -4.75
N LYS A 5 6.15 9.32 -5.66
CA LYS A 5 7.19 10.31 -5.40
C LYS A 5 6.69 11.67 -4.94
N LYS A 6 5.43 12.05 -5.22
CA LYS A 6 4.87 13.37 -4.85
C LYS A 6 4.30 13.40 -3.44
N TYR A 7 4.00 12.25 -2.85
CA TYR A 7 3.42 12.15 -1.52
C TYR A 7 4.47 12.30 -0.42
N SER A 8 4.13 13.03 0.64
CA SER A 8 4.96 13.11 1.84
C SER A 8 5.01 11.76 2.56
N MET A 9 5.99 11.57 3.45
CA MET A 9 6.11 10.33 4.25
C MET A 9 4.85 10.04 5.07
N ASP A 10 4.18 11.09 5.55
CA ASP A 10 2.95 10.95 6.33
C ASP A 10 1.75 10.58 5.46
N ASP A 11 1.68 11.11 4.24
CA ASP A 11 0.63 10.76 3.28
C ASP A 11 0.78 9.30 2.83
N LEU A 12 2.01 8.83 2.61
CA LEU A 12 2.28 7.43 2.29
C LEU A 12 1.83 6.49 3.41
N LYS A 13 2.02 6.88 4.68
CA LYS A 13 1.56 6.08 5.84
C LYS A 13 0.03 6.06 5.94
N LYS A 14 -0.63 7.19 5.69
CA LYS A 14 -2.10 7.29 5.65
C LYS A 14 -2.68 6.40 4.55
N GLU A 15 -2.13 6.50 3.34
CA GLU A 15 -2.54 5.68 2.19
C GLU A 15 -2.37 4.17 2.47
N ILE A 16 -1.28 3.76 3.14
CA ILE A 16 -1.09 2.36 3.56
C ILE A 16 -2.18 1.92 4.54
N ALA A 17 -2.57 2.77 5.50
CA ALA A 17 -3.61 2.44 6.47
C ALA A 17 -4.96 2.25 5.77
N GLU A 18 -5.31 3.15 4.85
CA GLU A 18 -6.53 3.07 4.06
C GLU A 18 -6.56 1.81 3.17
N LYS A 19 -5.48 1.51 2.43
CA LYS A 19 -5.40 0.31 1.60
C LYS A 19 -5.45 -0.98 2.41
N ARG A 20 -4.91 -0.98 3.64
CA ARG A 20 -5.01 -2.12 4.58
C ARG A 20 -6.44 -2.32 5.07
N ALA A 21 -7.16 -1.25 5.38
CA ALA A 21 -8.58 -1.30 5.73
C ALA A 21 -9.40 -1.86 4.56
N ALA A 22 -9.19 -1.33 3.35
CA ALA A 22 -9.84 -1.82 2.14
C ALA A 22 -9.55 -3.32 1.87
N LEU A 23 -8.31 -3.77 2.10
CA LEU A 23 -7.97 -5.20 1.98
C LEU A 23 -8.70 -6.05 3.02
N ARG A 24 -8.87 -5.55 4.23
CA ARG A 24 -9.61 -6.25 5.30
C ARG A 24 -11.09 -6.37 4.93
N ASP A 25 -11.69 -5.28 4.47
CA ASP A 25 -13.10 -5.26 4.10
C ASP A 25 -13.35 -6.11 2.85
N PHE A 26 -12.41 -6.13 1.89
CA PHE A 26 -12.40 -7.07 0.76
C PHE A 26 -12.36 -8.53 1.21
N ARG A 27 -11.53 -8.87 2.20
CA ARG A 27 -11.48 -10.23 2.75
C ARG A 27 -12.78 -10.64 3.44
N PHE A 28 -13.42 -9.70 4.15
CA PHE A 28 -14.71 -9.97 4.79
C PHE A 28 -15.84 -10.10 3.76
N SER A 29 -15.85 -9.28 2.70
CA SER A 29 -16.86 -9.37 1.63
C SER A 29 -16.72 -10.64 0.77
N GLU A 30 -15.48 -11.12 0.58
CA GLU A 30 -15.17 -12.38 -0.12
C GLU A 30 -15.61 -13.62 0.67
N ALA A 31 -15.64 -13.56 2.01
CA ALA A 31 -16.10 -14.68 2.84
C ALA A 31 -17.63 -14.87 2.81
N GLY A 32 -18.40 -13.79 2.64
CA GLY A 32 -19.87 -13.81 2.66
C GLY A 32 -20.53 -13.99 1.29
N SER A 33 -19.84 -13.65 0.21
CA SER A 33 -20.33 -13.80 -1.16
C SER A 33 -19.20 -14.24 -2.07
N ARG A 34 -19.47 -15.14 -3.04
CA ARG A 34 -18.52 -15.50 -4.10
C ARG A 34 -18.18 -14.26 -4.93
N SER A 35 -17.28 -13.42 -4.44
CA SER A 35 -16.87 -12.21 -5.12
C SER A 35 -16.19 -12.63 -6.43
N ARG A 36 -16.71 -12.14 -7.56
CA ARG A 36 -16.24 -12.54 -8.90
C ARG A 36 -14.89 -11.89 -9.25
N ASN A 37 -14.40 -10.96 -8.41
CA ASN A 37 -13.30 -10.06 -8.72
C ASN A 37 -12.07 -10.26 -7.82
N VAL A 38 -11.60 -11.50 -7.70
CA VAL A 38 -10.35 -11.90 -7.00
C VAL A 38 -9.10 -11.11 -7.42
N LYS A 39 -9.13 -10.48 -8.61
CA LYS A 39 -8.05 -9.63 -9.13
C LYS A 39 -7.85 -8.38 -8.28
N GLU A 40 -8.93 -7.85 -7.69
CA GLU A 40 -8.90 -6.63 -6.90
C GLU A 40 -8.06 -6.79 -5.63
N GLY A 41 -8.26 -7.87 -4.88
CA GLY A 41 -7.41 -8.19 -3.72
C GLY A 41 -5.93 -8.41 -4.06
N ARG A 42 -5.61 -8.90 -5.27
CA ARG A 42 -4.21 -8.97 -5.75
C ARG A 42 -3.64 -7.59 -6.06
N THR A 43 -4.42 -6.71 -6.68
CA THR A 43 -4.02 -5.34 -6.99
C THR A 43 -3.75 -4.54 -5.71
N VAL A 44 -4.67 -4.59 -4.74
CA VAL A 44 -4.52 -3.91 -3.45
C VAL A 44 -3.26 -4.36 -2.71
N ARG A 45 -2.98 -5.67 -2.68
CA ARG A 45 -1.73 -6.19 -2.09
C ARG A 45 -0.47 -5.65 -2.78
N LYS A 46 -0.47 -5.58 -4.12
CA LYS A 46 0.66 -5.02 -4.87
C LYS A 46 0.87 -3.54 -4.58
N ASP A 47 -0.21 -2.78 -4.43
CA ASP A 47 -0.12 -1.35 -4.13
C ASP A 47 0.45 -1.10 -2.73
N ILE A 48 0.01 -1.87 -1.72
CA ILE A 48 0.59 -1.83 -0.37
C ILE A 48 2.09 -2.13 -0.41
N ALA A 49 2.51 -3.16 -1.16
CA ALA A 49 3.91 -3.52 -1.27
C ALA A 49 4.75 -2.37 -1.88
N ARG A 50 4.26 -1.75 -2.96
CA ARG A 50 4.95 -0.60 -3.59
C ARG A 50 5.08 0.59 -2.65
N LEU A 51 4.02 0.92 -1.90
CA LEU A 51 4.03 2.00 -0.90
C LEU A 51 5.10 1.75 0.18
N LEU A 52 5.18 0.52 0.69
CA LEU A 52 6.20 0.13 1.67
C LEU A 52 7.62 0.17 1.09
N THR A 53 7.80 -0.24 -0.17
CA THR A 53 9.10 -0.15 -0.85
C THR A 53 9.57 1.30 -0.99
N GLU A 54 8.68 2.23 -1.32
CA GLU A 54 9.01 3.65 -1.44
C GLU A 54 9.45 4.25 -0.09
N ILE A 55 8.71 3.95 0.99
CA ILE A 55 9.10 4.35 2.36
C ILE A 55 10.50 3.82 2.68
N ARG A 56 10.74 2.53 2.42
CA ARG A 56 12.04 1.91 2.71
C ARG A 56 13.17 2.50 1.86
N ALA A 57 12.91 2.80 0.59
CA ALA A 57 13.88 3.43 -0.29
C ALA A 57 14.28 4.82 0.23
N ARG A 58 13.30 5.62 0.71
CA ARG A 58 13.56 6.94 1.31
C ARG A 58 14.36 6.85 2.61
N GLU A 59 14.02 5.89 3.48
CA GLU A 59 14.79 5.61 4.70
C GLU A 59 16.25 5.26 4.40
N LEU A 60 16.49 4.40 3.41
CA LEU A 60 17.85 4.01 3.02
C LEU A 60 18.65 5.20 2.46
N VAL A 61 18.04 6.07 1.66
CA VAL A 61 18.68 7.30 1.16
C VAL A 61 19.00 8.26 2.29
N ALA A 62 18.08 8.45 3.25
CA ALA A 62 18.32 9.28 4.43
C ALA A 62 19.48 8.74 5.28
N ASN A 63 19.53 7.42 5.50
CA ASN A 63 20.56 6.78 6.31
C ASN A 63 21.96 6.81 5.64
N LYS A 64 22.01 6.82 4.31
CA LYS A 64 23.25 6.99 3.55
C LYS A 64 23.82 8.41 3.62
N LYS A 65 23.02 9.42 3.97
CA LYS A 65 23.50 10.81 4.18
C LYS A 65 24.17 11.01 5.54
N SER A 66 23.96 10.10 6.49
CA SER A 66 24.50 10.16 7.85
C SER A 66 25.74 9.27 8.07
N ALA A 67 26.22 8.60 7.02
CA ALA A 67 27.44 7.80 7.00
C ALA A 67 28.46 8.43 6.05
#